data_AF-A0A7C1B5L1-F1
#
_entry.id   AF-A0A7C1B5L1-F1
#
_cell.length_a   1.000
_cell.length_b   1.000
_cell.length_c   1.000
_cell.angle_alpha   90.00
_cell.angle_beta   90.00
_cell.angle_gamma   90.00
#
_symmetry.space_group_name_H-M   'P 1'
#
loop_
_entity.id
_entity.type
_entity.pdbx_description
1 polymer ?
#
loop_
_entity_poly.entity_id
_entity_poly.type
_entity_poly.pdbx_seq_one_letter_code
_entity_poly.pdbx_strand_id
1 'polypeptide(L)'
;MVKILITTVTGSHMWAMNRPDSDIDLFTVFQVPSKTILVGDSYEKSKFIQKNGEDIHMHEVGKVVEMLIKNNVNFVWGVTSPLFVEGDERIYKELGEIARSLLSKQI
;
A
#
# COMPACT_ATOMS: atom_id res chain seq x y z
N MET A 1 15.12 4.03 -10.82
CA MET A 1 15.03 3.46 -9.46
C MET A 1 13.64 3.76 -8.94
N VAL A 2 12.94 2.77 -8.39
CA VAL A 2 11.63 2.98 -7.75
C VAL A 2 11.83 3.67 -6.41
N LYS A 3 10.96 4.62 -6.07
CA LYS A 3 10.99 5.32 -4.78
C LYS A 3 9.90 4.72 -3.89
N ILE A 4 10.27 4.11 -2.76
CA ILE A 4 9.31 3.71 -1.74
C ILE A 4 8.72 4.98 -1.11
N LEU A 5 7.40 5.05 -1.03
CA LEU A 5 6.66 6.17 -0.44
C LEU A 5 6.26 5.85 0.99
N ILE A 6 5.62 4.70 1.22
CA ILE A 6 5.19 4.22 2.53
C ILE A 6 5.22 2.69 2.59
N THR A 7 5.38 2.15 3.79
CA THR A 7 5.16 0.73 4.12
C THR A 7 4.33 0.63 5.40
N THR A 8 3.32 -0.22 5.39
CA THR A 8 2.47 -0.54 6.55
C THR A 8 2.37 -2.05 6.74
N VAL A 9 2.01 -2.49 7.95
CA VAL A 9 1.70 -3.91 8.22
C VAL A 9 0.22 -4.15 7.99
N THR A 10 -0.14 -5.23 7.32
CA THR A 10 -1.52 -5.67 7.13
C THR A 10 -1.73 -7.06 7.74
N GLY A 11 -2.81 -7.74 7.36
CA GLY A 11 -3.07 -9.12 7.77
C GLY A 11 -3.18 -9.32 9.28
N SER A 12 -2.76 -10.50 9.76
CA SER A 12 -3.04 -10.95 11.13
C SER A 12 -2.44 -10.03 12.21
N HIS A 13 -1.27 -9.45 11.95
CA HIS A 13 -0.59 -8.53 12.84
C HIS A 13 -1.36 -7.21 13.00
N MET A 14 -1.94 -6.68 11.92
CA MET A 14 -2.78 -5.47 11.97
C MET A 14 -4.00 -5.67 12.89
N TRP A 15 -4.54 -6.88 12.95
CA TRP A 15 -5.70 -7.22 13.77
C TRP A 15 -5.36 -7.72 15.19
N ALA A 16 -4.07 -7.81 15.54
CA ALA A 16 -3.60 -8.48 16.76
C ALA A 16 -4.14 -9.92 16.91
N MET A 17 -4.32 -10.61 15.77
CA MET A 17 -4.76 -12.00 15.68
C MET A 17 -3.63 -12.93 15.20
N ASN A 18 -2.39 -12.43 15.15
CA ASN A 18 -1.23 -13.20 14.75
C ASN A 18 -0.89 -14.28 15.78
N ARG A 19 -0.31 -15.38 15.29
CA ARG A 19 0.27 -16.44 16.11
C ARG A 19 1.80 -16.26 16.16
N PRO A 20 2.52 -16.97 17.05
CA PRO A 20 3.97 -16.91 17.10
C PRO A 20 4.66 -17.32 15.79
N ASP A 21 3.99 -18.11 14.96
CA ASP A 21 4.46 -18.60 13.66
C ASP A 21 3.88 -17.84 12.46
N SER A 22 3.14 -16.75 12.70
CA SER A 22 2.61 -15.91 11.63
C SER A 22 3.70 -15.14 10.90
N ASP A 23 3.53 -15.04 9.59
CA ASP A 23 4.24 -14.13 8.72
C ASP A 23 3.77 -12.68 8.88
N ILE A 24 4.65 -11.74 8.52
CA ILE A 24 4.36 -10.31 8.52
C ILE A 24 3.98 -9.87 7.12
N ASP A 25 2.71 -9.52 6.91
CA ASP A 25 2.22 -8.96 5.66
C ASP A 25 2.58 -7.47 5.54
N LEU A 26 3.46 -7.12 4.60
CA LEU A 26 3.86 -5.74 4.34
C LEU A 26 3.15 -5.19 3.09
N PHE A 27 2.49 -4.05 3.24
CA PHE A 27 1.90 -3.29 2.14
C PHE A 27 2.77 -2.08 1.84
N THR A 28 3.49 -2.12 0.71
CA THR A 28 4.44 -1.08 0.31
C THR A 28 3.91 -0.31 -0.90
N VAL A 29 3.85 1.02 -0.80
CA VAL A 29 3.52 1.90 -1.91
C VAL A 29 4.79 2.48 -2.49
N PHE A 30 4.95 2.44 -3.81
CA PHE A 30 6.10 3.02 -4.49
C PHE A 30 5.69 3.92 -5.67
N GLN A 31 6.62 4.78 -6.07
CA GLN A 31 6.51 5.64 -7.24
C GLN A 31 7.53 5.21 -8.30
N VAL A 32 7.08 5.15 -9.55
CA VAL A 32 7.93 4.96 -10.73
C VAL A 32 8.40 6.31 -11.29
N PRO A 33 9.57 6.38 -11.94
CA PRO A 33 10.04 7.61 -12.56
C PRO A 33 9.04 8.13 -13.62
N SER A 34 8.57 9.36 -13.46
CA SER A 34 7.64 9.99 -14.42
C SER A 34 8.32 10.45 -15.72
N LYS A 35 9.65 10.57 -15.74
CA LYS A 35 10.42 11.04 -16.90
C LYS A 35 10.21 10.20 -18.17
N THR A 36 9.85 8.92 -18.01
CA THR A 36 9.66 7.97 -19.11
C THR A 36 8.19 7.68 -19.42
N ILE A 37 7.24 8.36 -18.75
CA ILE A 37 5.81 8.07 -18.89
C ILE A 37 5.30 8.22 -20.33
N LEU A 38 5.84 9.17 -21.10
CA LEU A 38 5.47 9.43 -22.49
C LEU A 38 6.20 8.54 -23.50
N VAL A 39 7.21 7.80 -23.07
CA VAL A 39 8.00 6.89 -23.92
C VAL A 39 7.29 5.52 -24.07
N GLY A 40 6.21 5.29 -23.29
CA GLY A 40 5.50 4.02 -23.29
C GLY A 40 6.24 2.91 -22.52
N ASP A 41 7.24 3.27 -21.73
CA ASP A 41 7.97 2.35 -20.87
C ASP A 41 7.02 1.79 -19.80
N SER A 42 6.79 0.49 -19.82
CA SER A 42 5.88 -0.16 -18.87
C SER A 42 6.63 -0.60 -17.63
N TYR A 43 6.22 -0.09 -16.47
CA TYR A 43 6.66 -0.61 -15.17
C TYR A 43 5.63 -1.59 -14.62
N GLU A 44 6.10 -2.63 -13.92
CA GLU A 44 5.22 -3.48 -13.14
C GLU A 44 4.51 -2.64 -12.08
N LYS A 45 3.18 -2.59 -12.14
CA LYS A 45 2.36 -1.81 -11.18
C LYS A 45 2.22 -2.50 -9.83
N SER A 46 2.56 -3.78 -9.75
CA SER A 46 2.47 -4.56 -8.51
C SER A 46 3.50 -5.68 -8.53
N LYS A 47 4.09 -5.96 -7.37
CA LYS A 47 5.08 -7.00 -7.18
C LYS A 47 4.87 -7.65 -5.83
N PHE A 48 5.10 -8.97 -5.77
CA PHE A 48 5.10 -9.73 -4.53
C PHE A 48 6.50 -10.27 -4.28
N ILE A 49 6.97 -10.18 -3.04
CA ILE A 49 8.26 -10.72 -2.60
C ILE A 49 8.05 -11.40 -1.26
N GLN A 50 8.33 -12.70 -1.20
CA GLN A 50 8.39 -13.43 0.06
C GLN A 50 9.85 -13.52 0.53
N LYS A 51 10.14 -13.09 1.75
CA LYS A 51 11.50 -13.10 2.30
C LYS A 51 11.48 -13.19 3.82
N ASN A 52 12.18 -14.18 4.39
CA ASN A 52 12.45 -14.28 5.84
C ASN A 52 11.20 -14.19 6.74
N GLY A 53 10.06 -14.73 6.33
CA GLY A 53 8.81 -14.65 7.10
C GLY A 53 8.04 -13.33 6.90
N GLU A 54 8.42 -12.54 5.89
CA GLU A 54 7.69 -11.36 5.45
C GLU A 54 7.13 -11.59 4.04
N ASP A 55 5.86 -11.21 3.87
CA ASP A 55 5.14 -11.23 2.60
C ASP A 55 4.94 -9.78 2.14
N ILE A 56 5.77 -9.33 1.19
CA ILE A 56 5.85 -7.93 0.77
C ILE A 56 5.05 -7.73 -0.51
N HIS A 57 3.91 -7.04 -0.38
CA HIS A 57 3.06 -6.60 -1.47
C HIS A 57 3.38 -5.16 -1.83
N MET A 58 4.09 -4.98 -2.95
CA MET A 58 4.46 -3.67 -3.46
C MET A 58 3.46 -3.22 -4.53
N HIS A 59 2.96 -1.99 -4.43
CA HIS A 59 2.04 -1.40 -5.40
C HIS A 59 2.46 0.01 -5.82
N GLU A 60 2.39 0.28 -7.12
CA GLU A 60 2.63 1.61 -7.65
C GLU A 60 1.49 2.56 -7.21
N VAL A 61 1.82 3.82 -6.86
CA VAL A 61 0.87 4.75 -6.24
C VAL A 61 -0.38 5.02 -7.11
N GLY A 62 -0.24 5.11 -8.43
CA GLY A 62 -1.38 5.23 -9.34
C GLY A 62 -2.30 4.01 -9.28
N LYS A 63 -1.74 2.80 -9.17
CA LYS A 63 -2.53 1.57 -8.94
C LYS A 63 -3.24 1.61 -7.59
N VAL A 64 -2.59 2.11 -6.53
CA VAL A 64 -3.21 2.25 -5.21
C VAL A 64 -4.44 3.15 -5.28
N VAL A 65 -4.30 4.34 -5.87
CA VAL A 65 -5.42 5.28 -6.04
C VAL A 65 -6.54 4.64 -6.88
N GLU A 66 -6.22 3.97 -7.97
CA GLU A 66 -7.20 3.25 -8.80
C GLU A 66 -8.01 2.22 -7.98
N MET A 67 -7.34 1.48 -7.10
CA MET A 67 -7.98 0.45 -6.27
C MET A 67 -8.79 1.04 -5.12
N LEU A 68 -8.36 2.18 -4.55
CA LEU A 68 -9.13 2.91 -3.55
C LEU A 68 -10.45 3.43 -4.16
N ILE A 69 -10.40 3.99 -5.37
CA ILE A 69 -11.62 4.44 -6.10
C ILE A 69 -12.59 3.27 -6.33
N LYS A 70 -12.07 2.07 -6.55
CA LYS A 70 -12.86 0.84 -6.70
C LYS A 70 -13.30 0.22 -5.37
N ASN A 71 -13.04 0.88 -4.24
CA ASN A 71 -13.31 0.38 -2.89
C ASN A 71 -12.71 -1.01 -2.63
N ASN A 72 -11.51 -1.27 -3.16
CA ASN A 72 -10.83 -2.53 -2.91
C ASN A 72 -10.34 -2.57 -1.46
N VAL A 73 -10.91 -3.48 -0.67
CA VAL A 73 -10.68 -3.56 0.78
C VAL A 73 -9.21 -3.80 1.17
N ASN A 74 -8.45 -4.54 0.36
CA ASN A 74 -7.04 -4.80 0.67
C ASN A 74 -6.21 -3.52 0.60
N PHE A 75 -6.53 -2.64 -0.36
CA PHE A 75 -5.85 -1.36 -0.52
C PHE A 75 -6.31 -0.35 0.53
N VAL A 76 -7.59 -0.39 0.92
CA VAL A 76 -8.10 0.37 2.07
C VAL A 76 -7.31 0.00 3.31
N TRP A 77 -7.26 -1.28 3.67
CA TRP A 77 -6.51 -1.76 4.83
C TRP A 77 -5.03 -1.40 4.76
N GLY A 78 -4.39 -1.54 3.59
CA GLY A 78 -3.01 -1.14 3.38
C GLY A 78 -2.74 0.32 3.75
N VAL A 79 -3.54 1.25 3.23
CA VAL A 79 -3.29 2.70 3.46
C VAL A 79 -3.88 3.23 4.77
N THR A 80 -4.77 2.49 5.43
CA THR A 80 -5.36 2.88 6.72
C THR A 80 -4.85 2.08 7.91
N SER A 81 -3.93 1.14 7.70
CA SER A 81 -3.40 0.30 8.77
C SER A 81 -2.75 1.16 9.87
N PRO A 82 -3.08 0.96 11.15
CA PRO A 82 -2.46 1.69 12.25
C PRO A 82 -0.98 1.34 12.45
N LEU A 83 -0.49 0.26 11.84
CA LEU A 83 0.88 -0.21 11.98
C LEU A 83 1.76 0.34 10.86
N PHE A 84 2.15 1.60 10.99
CA PHE A 84 3.09 2.25 10.09
C PHE A 84 4.53 1.77 10.33
N VAL A 85 5.24 1.39 9.27
CA VAL A 85 6.62 0.88 9.35
C VAL A 85 7.61 1.97 8.96
N GLU A 86 7.49 2.52 7.76
CA GLU A 86 8.42 3.51 7.21
C GLU A 86 7.81 4.33 6.08
N GLY A 87 8.46 5.45 5.73
CA GLY A 87 8.12 6.30 4.60
C GLY A 87 7.77 7.74 4.97
N ASP A 88 7.07 8.44 4.07
CA ASP A 88 6.62 9.81 4.28
C ASP A 88 5.24 9.82 4.96
N GLU A 89 5.19 10.22 6.23
CA GLU A 89 3.94 10.30 7.00
C GLU A 89 2.87 11.19 6.36
N ARG A 90 3.26 12.20 5.58
CA ARG A 90 2.30 13.09 4.90
C ARG A 90 1.54 12.32 3.84
N ILE A 91 2.26 11.50 3.06
CA ILE A 91 1.67 10.64 2.02
C ILE A 91 0.79 9.56 2.68
N TYR A 92 1.25 8.98 3.80
CA TYR A 92 0.45 8.02 4.56
C TYR A 92 -0.90 8.62 5.00
N LYS A 93 -0.87 9.83 5.59
CA LYS A 93 -2.09 10.54 6.02
C LYS A 93 -3.00 10.87 4.83
N GLU A 94 -2.46 11.39 3.75
CA GLU A 94 -3.21 11.76 2.55
C GLU A 94 -3.90 10.56 1.89
N LEU A 95 -3.19 9.44 1.71
CA LEU A 95 -3.79 8.20 1.18
C LEU A 95 -4.88 7.66 2.12
N GLY A 96 -4.67 7.73 3.43
CA GLY A 96 -5.66 7.35 4.42
C GLY A 96 -6.91 8.24 4.40
N GLU A 97 -6.76 9.55 4.19
CA GLU A 97 -7.87 10.49 4.03
C GLU A 97 -8.67 10.21 2.76
N ILE A 98 -7.98 9.98 1.64
CA ILE A 98 -8.62 9.57 0.37
C ILE A 98 -9.46 8.31 0.60
N ALA A 99 -8.88 7.27 1.20
CA ALA A 99 -9.60 6.02 1.47
C ALA A 99 -10.85 6.26 2.33
N ARG A 100 -10.75 7.05 3.41
CA ARG A 100 -11.90 7.37 4.27
C ARG A 100 -12.98 8.16 3.55
N SER A 101 -12.60 9.11 2.70
CA SER A 101 -13.55 9.93 1.93
C SER A 101 -14.34 9.10 0.90
N LEU A 102 -13.76 8.00 0.41
CA LEU A 102 -14.40 7.12 -0.58
C LEU A 102 -15.35 6.10 0.06
N LEU A 103 -15.11 5.75 1.33
CA LEU A 103 -15.94 4.81 2.09
C LEU A 103 -17.21 5.45 2.66
N SER A 104 -17.19 6.74 2.99
CA SER A 104 -18.39 7.43 3.44
C SER A 104 -19.16 8.01 2.23
N LYS A 105 -20.39 7.54 2.01
CA LYS A 105 -21.37 8.42 1.37
C LYS A 105 -21.56 9.59 2.32
N GLN A 106 -21.35 10.82 1.86
CA GLN A 106 -21.87 11.98 2.57
C GLN A 106 -23.39 11.81 2.62
N ILE A 107 -23.90 11.37 3.77
CA ILE A 107 -25.33 11.38 4.11
C ILE A 107 -25.56 12.62 4.93
#